data_AF-A0A1Q7YI06-F1
#
_entry.id   AF-A0A1Q7YI06-F1
#
_cell.length_a   1.000
_cell.length_b   1.000
_cell.length_c   1.000
_cell.angle_alpha   90.00
_cell.angle_beta   90.00
_cell.angle_gamma   90.00
#
_symmetry.space_group_name_H-M   'P 1'
#
loop_
_entity.id
_entity.type
_entity.pdbx_description
1 polymer ?
#
loop_
_entity_poly.entity_id
_entity_poly.type
_entity_poly.pdbx_seq_one_letter_code
_entity_poly.pdbx_strand_id
1 'polypeptide(L)'
;MNRESKRKLLIDLLRRKASEMQGELSALKKGSKDLKRPDFIWHFLLQSFATMGNARGWKGLIEDQRNYVRVSFESLSELNSEKRVKVIESVLRDAKVRMPRQKAQWLSLNCDLIIEMGGLEQARYKALACVGTEAKIGFMKHFYGIGDKYARNIWMDVYHPDFRNSIAVDERIKKITMALGYTFTNYIAHEQFYLEIAREANLQGWEVDRLLYNYKDWFLSKLNRTCDKLST
;
A
#
# COMPACT_ATOMS: atom_id res chain seq x y z
N MET A 1 -13.06 -1.45 30.56
CA MET A 1 -11.58 -1.45 30.45
C MET A 1 -11.08 -0.06 30.07
N ASN A 2 -10.10 0.50 30.79
CA ASN A 2 -9.54 1.82 30.48
C ASN A 2 -8.64 1.79 29.22
N ARG A 3 -8.22 2.97 28.74
CA ARG A 3 -7.43 3.14 27.49
C ARG A 3 -6.08 2.40 27.53
N GLU A 4 -5.41 2.43 28.68
CA GLU A 4 -4.11 1.76 28.86
C GLU A 4 -4.24 0.24 28.86
N SER A 5 -5.25 -0.30 29.53
CA SER A 5 -5.54 -1.73 29.50
C SER A 5 -5.91 -2.22 28.09
N LYS A 6 -6.64 -1.41 27.29
CA LYS A 6 -6.90 -1.72 25.88
C LYS A 6 -5.64 -1.69 25.02
N ARG A 7 -4.74 -0.74 25.25
CA ARG A 7 -3.43 -0.66 24.58
C ARG A 7 -2.57 -1.89 24.88
N LYS A 8 -2.46 -2.28 26.15
CA LYS A 8 -1.76 -3.50 26.58
C LYS A 8 -2.35 -4.76 25.93
N LEU A 9 -3.67 -4.89 25.94
CA LEU A 9 -4.34 -6.00 25.26
C LEU A 9 -4.01 -6.04 23.75
N LEU A 10 -3.99 -4.90 23.06
CA LEU A 10 -3.61 -4.86 21.65
C LEU A 10 -2.18 -5.36 21.42
N ILE A 11 -1.22 -4.97 22.26
CA ILE A 11 0.18 -5.44 22.18
C ILE A 11 0.24 -6.97 22.28
N ASP A 12 -0.45 -7.56 23.25
CA ASP A 12 -0.46 -9.02 23.43
C ASP A 12 -1.15 -9.75 22.26
N LEU A 13 -2.25 -9.18 21.75
CA LEU A 13 -2.92 -9.69 20.56
C LEU A 13 -2.03 -9.63 19.31
N LEU A 14 -1.26 -8.54 19.15
CA LEU A 14 -0.30 -8.39 18.05
C LEU A 14 0.79 -9.44 18.12
N ARG A 15 1.42 -9.64 19.28
CA ARG A 15 2.45 -10.69 19.47
C ARG A 15 1.92 -12.08 19.12
N ARG A 16 0.73 -12.42 19.64
CA ARG A 16 0.08 -13.69 19.34
C ARG A 16 -0.19 -13.83 17.85
N LYS A 17 -0.82 -12.83 17.23
CA LYS A 17 -1.17 -12.88 15.81
C LYS A 17 0.07 -12.93 14.92
N ALA A 18 1.13 -12.21 15.26
CA ALA A 18 2.40 -12.26 14.55
C ALA A 18 3.00 -13.67 14.57
N SER A 19 2.98 -14.34 15.73
CA SER A 19 3.44 -15.73 15.84
C SER A 19 2.58 -16.69 15.01
N GLU A 20 1.25 -16.55 15.04
CA GLU A 20 0.33 -17.36 14.22
C GLU A 20 0.56 -17.15 12.71
N MET A 21 0.92 -15.92 12.31
CA MET A 21 1.03 -15.51 10.91
C MET A 21 2.48 -15.38 10.41
N GLN A 22 3.46 -15.94 11.12
CA GLN A 22 4.87 -15.78 10.79
C GLN A 22 5.21 -16.21 9.34
N GLY A 23 4.59 -17.29 8.87
CA GLY A 23 4.75 -17.77 7.49
C GLY A 23 4.22 -16.78 6.45
N GLU A 24 3.04 -16.19 6.68
CA GLU A 24 2.45 -15.19 5.78
C GLU A 24 3.26 -13.90 5.78
N LEU A 25 3.65 -13.39 6.96
CA LEU A 25 4.51 -12.21 7.07
C LEU A 25 5.85 -12.43 6.35
N SER A 26 6.46 -13.60 6.51
CA SER A 26 7.69 -13.97 5.81
C SER A 26 7.50 -14.04 4.30
N ALA A 27 6.36 -14.54 3.83
CA ALA A 27 6.02 -14.57 2.41
C ALA A 27 5.85 -13.15 1.83
N LEU A 28 5.14 -12.27 2.54
CA LEU A 28 4.95 -10.87 2.14
C LEU A 28 6.28 -10.10 2.10
N LYS A 29 7.21 -10.35 3.04
CA LYS A 29 8.55 -9.74 3.03
C LYS A 29 9.39 -10.11 1.79
N LYS A 30 9.08 -11.24 1.13
CA LYS A 30 9.72 -11.62 -0.15
C LYS A 30 9.36 -10.68 -1.30
N GLY A 31 8.36 -9.80 -1.15
CA GLY A 31 8.06 -8.72 -2.10
C GLY A 31 9.24 -7.77 -2.35
N SER A 32 10.22 -7.72 -1.43
CA SER A 32 11.49 -7.01 -1.65
C SER A 32 12.27 -7.45 -2.89
N LYS A 33 12.03 -8.65 -3.41
CA LYS A 33 12.59 -9.08 -4.70
C LYS A 33 12.12 -8.19 -5.86
N ASP A 34 10.94 -7.59 -5.76
CA ASP A 34 10.35 -6.81 -6.84
C ASP A 34 11.05 -5.46 -7.03
N LEU A 35 11.87 -5.01 -6.07
CA LEU A 35 12.80 -3.90 -6.24
C LEU A 35 13.84 -4.15 -7.36
N LYS A 36 14.04 -5.41 -7.76
CA LYS A 36 14.93 -5.80 -8.85
C LYS A 36 14.25 -5.81 -10.22
N ARG A 37 12.92 -5.65 -10.29
CA ARG A 37 12.21 -5.62 -11.56
C ARG A 37 12.65 -4.42 -12.40
N PRO A 38 12.98 -4.59 -13.69
CA PRO A 38 13.28 -3.46 -14.57
C PRO A 38 12.09 -2.49 -14.68
N ASP A 39 10.87 -3.02 -14.70
CA ASP A 39 9.62 -2.27 -14.81
C ASP A 39 9.03 -1.84 -13.45
N PHE A 40 9.80 -1.89 -12.34
CA PHE A 40 9.31 -1.68 -10.97
C PHE A 40 8.31 -0.52 -10.84
N ILE A 41 8.68 0.67 -11.33
CA ILE A 41 7.83 1.86 -11.22
C ILE A 41 6.51 1.67 -11.97
N TRP A 42 6.58 1.21 -13.22
CA TRP A 42 5.40 1.01 -14.05
C TRP A 42 4.48 -0.08 -13.47
N HIS A 43 5.05 -1.21 -13.05
CA HIS A 43 4.31 -2.31 -12.43
C HIS A 43 3.51 -1.84 -11.21
N PHE A 44 4.15 -1.08 -10.31
CA PHE A 44 3.50 -0.63 -9.08
C PHE A 44 2.54 0.55 -9.29
N LEU A 45 2.70 1.34 -10.36
CA LEU A 45 1.65 2.24 -10.83
C LEU A 45 0.42 1.42 -11.24
N LEU A 46 0.57 0.44 -12.13
CA LEU A 46 -0.54 -0.42 -12.56
C LEU A 46 -1.24 -1.09 -11.38
N GLN A 47 -0.50 -1.67 -10.43
CA GLN A 47 -1.06 -2.28 -9.22
C GLN A 47 -1.85 -1.30 -8.36
N SER A 48 -1.33 -0.08 -8.18
CA SER A 48 -2.00 0.99 -7.44
C SER A 48 -3.30 1.40 -8.14
N PHE A 49 -3.27 1.58 -9.46
CA PHE A 49 -4.46 1.91 -10.24
C PHE A 49 -5.49 0.78 -10.25
N ALA A 50 -5.06 -0.48 -10.29
CA ALA A 50 -5.96 -1.62 -10.29
C ALA A 50 -6.79 -1.73 -8.99
N THR A 51 -6.19 -1.30 -7.87
CA THR A 51 -6.80 -1.37 -6.53
C THR A 51 -7.40 -0.03 -6.07
N MET A 52 -7.14 1.06 -6.79
CA MET A 52 -7.66 2.38 -6.44
C MET A 52 -9.18 2.44 -6.54
N GLY A 53 -9.83 2.58 -5.39
CA GLY A 53 -11.28 2.64 -5.22
C GLY A 53 -11.95 1.29 -4.91
N ASN A 54 -11.36 0.15 -5.31
CA ASN A 54 -11.65 -1.21 -4.80
C ASN A 54 -10.65 -2.22 -5.42
N ALA A 55 -10.57 -3.42 -4.84
CA ALA A 55 -9.63 -4.45 -5.28
C ALA A 55 -10.11 -5.36 -6.43
N ARG A 56 -11.33 -5.16 -6.98
CA ARG A 56 -11.90 -6.07 -7.98
C ARG A 56 -11.12 -6.09 -9.29
N GLY A 57 -10.52 -4.95 -9.65
CA GLY A 57 -9.77 -4.80 -10.89
C GLY A 57 -8.37 -5.41 -10.87
N TRP A 58 -7.86 -5.76 -9.69
CA TRP A 58 -6.48 -6.23 -9.54
C TRP A 58 -6.22 -7.53 -10.30
N LYS A 59 -7.06 -8.57 -10.11
CA LYS A 59 -6.90 -9.84 -10.83
C LYS A 59 -7.00 -9.65 -12.34
N GLY A 60 -7.98 -8.88 -12.80
CA GLY A 60 -8.22 -8.65 -14.22
C GLY A 60 -7.12 -7.84 -14.91
N LEU A 61 -6.36 -7.02 -14.19
CA LEU A 61 -5.29 -6.21 -14.76
C LEU A 61 -3.89 -6.83 -14.56
N ILE A 62 -3.61 -7.34 -13.37
CA ILE A 62 -2.27 -7.79 -12.96
C ILE A 62 -2.07 -9.28 -13.17
N GLU A 63 -3.09 -10.12 -12.94
CA GLU A 63 -2.97 -11.58 -13.13
C GLU A 63 -3.36 -12.03 -14.55
N ASP A 64 -4.24 -11.31 -15.26
CA ASP A 64 -4.56 -11.62 -16.66
C ASP A 64 -3.44 -11.10 -17.58
N GLN A 65 -2.56 -12.01 -17.99
CA GLN A 65 -1.41 -11.71 -18.84
C GLN A 65 -1.80 -11.02 -20.16
N ARG A 66 -2.98 -11.30 -20.73
CA ARG A 66 -3.43 -10.68 -21.97
C ARG A 66 -3.69 -9.19 -21.77
N ASN A 67 -4.28 -8.83 -20.63
CA ASN A 67 -4.49 -7.44 -20.26
C ASN A 67 -3.17 -6.78 -19.86
N TYR A 68 -2.37 -7.44 -19.03
CA TYR A 68 -1.10 -6.89 -18.54
C TYR A 68 -0.15 -6.51 -19.68
N VAL A 69 0.04 -7.38 -20.68
CA VAL A 69 0.91 -7.10 -21.84
C VAL A 69 0.44 -5.89 -22.63
N ARG A 70 -0.88 -5.74 -22.86
CA ARG A 70 -1.47 -4.62 -23.60
C ARG A 70 -1.22 -3.26 -22.93
N VAL A 71 -0.99 -3.25 -21.61
CA VAL A 71 -0.65 -2.05 -20.83
C VAL A 71 0.78 -2.08 -20.30
N SER A 72 1.65 -2.93 -20.84
CA SER A 72 3.09 -2.86 -20.59
C SER A 72 3.64 -1.52 -21.10
N PHE A 73 4.75 -1.06 -20.49
CA PHE A 73 5.35 0.19 -20.91
C PHE A 73 5.82 0.11 -22.36
N GLU A 74 6.40 -1.03 -22.75
CA GLU A 74 6.89 -1.32 -24.09
C GLU A 74 5.77 -1.15 -25.12
N SER A 75 4.62 -1.80 -24.88
CA SER A 75 3.46 -1.73 -25.79
C SER A 75 2.86 -0.32 -25.88
N LEU A 76 2.92 0.46 -24.80
CA LEU A 76 2.31 1.79 -24.76
C LEU A 76 3.23 2.90 -25.25
N SER A 77 4.55 2.75 -25.08
CA SER A 77 5.55 3.76 -25.45
C SER A 77 5.62 4.00 -26.96
N GLU A 78 5.25 3.01 -27.77
CA GLU A 78 5.18 3.11 -29.24
C GLU A 78 3.94 3.86 -29.73
N LEU A 79 2.94 4.04 -28.85
CA LEU A 79 1.69 4.71 -29.17
C LEU A 79 1.78 6.20 -28.85
N ASN A 80 1.14 7.01 -29.71
CA ASN A 80 0.83 8.39 -29.36
C ASN A 80 -0.20 8.46 -28.23
N SER A 81 -0.27 9.61 -27.55
CA SER A 81 -1.10 9.80 -26.36
C SER A 81 -2.58 9.45 -26.57
N GLU A 82 -3.18 9.83 -27.69
CA GLU A 82 -4.60 9.55 -27.96
C GLU A 82 -4.87 8.04 -28.10
N LYS A 83 -4.05 7.32 -28.87
CA LYS A 83 -4.15 5.87 -29.01
C LYS A 83 -3.87 5.15 -27.69
N ARG A 84 -2.87 5.62 -26.95
CA ARG A 84 -2.48 5.08 -25.64
C ARG A 84 -3.64 5.15 -24.65
N VAL A 85 -4.30 6.31 -24.53
CA VAL A 85 -5.48 6.47 -23.67
C VAL A 85 -6.60 5.51 -24.05
N LYS A 86 -6.91 5.35 -25.36
CA LYS A 86 -7.95 4.43 -25.82
C LYS A 86 -7.64 2.97 -25.46
N VAL A 87 -6.40 2.53 -25.67
CA VAL A 87 -5.95 1.17 -25.33
C VAL A 87 -6.04 0.94 -23.83
N ILE A 88 -5.49 1.84 -23.01
CA ILE A 88 -5.52 1.71 -21.55
C ILE A 88 -6.97 1.69 -21.06
N GLU A 89 -7.82 2.61 -21.52
CA GLU A 89 -9.22 2.66 -21.09
C GLU A 89 -9.96 1.36 -21.38
N SER A 90 -9.79 0.79 -22.59
CA SER A 90 -10.36 -0.51 -22.96
C SER A 90 -9.89 -1.61 -22.00
N VAL A 91 -8.59 -1.73 -21.77
CA VAL A 91 -8.03 -2.76 -20.88
C VAL A 91 -8.53 -2.59 -19.45
N LEU A 92 -8.60 -1.35 -18.94
CA LEU A 92 -9.11 -1.08 -17.59
C LEU A 92 -10.59 -1.45 -17.46
N ARG A 93 -11.40 -1.28 -18.51
CA ARG A 93 -12.80 -1.72 -18.54
C ARG A 93 -12.89 -3.25 -18.54
N ASP A 94 -12.12 -3.91 -19.39
CA ASP A 94 -12.06 -5.38 -19.49
C ASP A 94 -11.64 -5.99 -18.13
N ALA A 95 -10.65 -5.38 -17.49
CA ALA A 95 -10.15 -5.74 -16.17
C ALA A 95 -11.10 -5.37 -15.02
N LYS A 96 -12.23 -4.67 -15.27
CA LYS A 96 -13.19 -4.17 -14.27
C LYS A 96 -12.58 -3.19 -13.26
N VAL A 97 -11.58 -2.42 -13.69
CA VAL A 97 -10.96 -1.35 -12.89
C VAL A 97 -11.90 -0.15 -12.80
N ARG A 98 -12.08 0.38 -11.59
CA ARG A 98 -12.91 1.58 -11.35
C ARG A 98 -12.28 2.82 -11.97
N MET A 99 -13.11 3.76 -12.45
CA MET A 99 -12.67 5.05 -13.05
C MET A 99 -11.74 4.86 -14.27
N PRO A 100 -12.08 3.97 -15.22
CA PRO A 100 -11.16 3.59 -16.30
C PRO A 100 -10.74 4.79 -17.16
N ARG A 101 -11.68 5.69 -17.49
CA ARG A 101 -11.40 6.89 -18.30
C ARG A 101 -10.37 7.82 -17.66
N GLN A 102 -10.56 8.16 -16.38
CA GLN A 102 -9.65 9.06 -15.65
C GLN A 102 -8.27 8.42 -15.46
N LYS A 103 -8.24 7.13 -15.09
CA LYS A 103 -6.99 6.41 -14.88
C LYS A 103 -6.21 6.19 -16.17
N ALA A 104 -6.91 6.02 -17.31
CA ALA A 104 -6.26 5.94 -18.61
C ALA A 104 -5.52 7.22 -18.96
N GLN A 105 -6.10 8.39 -18.66
CA GLN A 105 -5.42 9.67 -18.84
C GLN A 105 -4.17 9.77 -17.96
N TRP A 106 -4.27 9.46 -16.67
CA TRP A 106 -3.13 9.49 -15.75
C TRP A 106 -2.02 8.51 -16.14
N LEU A 107 -2.37 7.26 -16.49
CA LEU A 107 -1.38 6.27 -16.94
C LEU A 107 -0.72 6.66 -18.25
N SER A 108 -1.47 7.27 -19.18
CA SER A 108 -0.88 7.79 -20.43
C SER A 108 0.17 8.86 -20.15
N LEU A 109 -0.13 9.83 -19.28
CA LEU A 109 0.80 10.88 -18.86
C LEU A 109 1.99 10.31 -18.07
N ASN A 110 1.76 9.30 -17.23
CA ASN A 110 2.83 8.63 -16.50
C ASN A 110 3.79 7.87 -17.43
N CYS A 111 3.29 7.35 -18.55
CA CYS A 111 4.15 6.76 -19.58
C CYS A 111 5.04 7.84 -20.22
N ASP A 112 4.50 9.03 -20.52
CA ASP A 112 5.32 10.17 -21.00
C ASP A 112 6.37 10.59 -19.97
N LEU A 113 6.02 10.71 -18.69
CA LEU A 113 6.98 11.01 -17.62
C LEU A 113 8.13 9.98 -17.55
N ILE A 114 7.84 8.69 -17.72
CA ILE A 114 8.88 7.65 -17.70
C ILE A 114 9.77 7.76 -18.94
N ILE A 115 9.21 8.06 -20.11
CA ILE A 115 9.99 8.34 -21.33
C ILE A 115 10.95 9.51 -21.08
N GLU A 116 10.44 10.63 -20.55
CA GLU A 116 11.24 11.81 -20.21
C GLU A 116 12.33 11.53 -19.17
N MET A 117 12.09 10.59 -18.24
CA MET A 117 13.10 10.16 -17.27
C MET A 117 14.24 9.34 -17.88
N GLY A 118 14.11 8.89 -19.13
CA GLY A 118 15.06 8.00 -19.81
C GLY A 118 14.66 6.53 -19.82
N GLY A 119 13.36 6.23 -19.64
CA GLY A 119 12.80 4.88 -19.64
C GLY A 119 12.71 4.23 -18.26
N LEU A 120 12.23 2.98 -18.23
CA LEU A 120 11.92 2.22 -17.01
C LEU A 120 13.11 2.12 -16.05
N GLU A 121 14.28 1.78 -16.58
CA GLU A 121 15.48 1.58 -15.75
C GLU A 121 15.93 2.88 -15.07
N GLN A 122 15.87 4.01 -15.79
CA GLN A 122 16.22 5.31 -15.23
C GLN A 122 15.19 5.80 -14.21
N ALA A 123 13.90 5.60 -14.48
CA ALA A 123 12.85 5.89 -13.51
C ALA A 123 13.06 5.09 -12.21
N ARG A 124 13.36 3.79 -12.33
CA ARG A 124 13.71 2.93 -11.18
C ARG A 124 14.96 3.42 -10.47
N TYR A 125 16.04 3.71 -11.19
CA TYR A 125 17.29 4.20 -10.61
C TYR A 125 17.07 5.47 -9.79
N LYS A 126 16.38 6.46 -10.37
CA LYS A 126 16.04 7.72 -9.68
C LYS A 126 15.21 7.48 -8.42
N ALA A 127 14.20 6.61 -8.50
CA ALA A 127 13.36 6.26 -7.36
C ALA A 127 14.15 5.59 -6.21
N LEU A 128 15.07 4.70 -6.56
CA LEU A 128 15.90 3.99 -5.57
C LEU A 128 16.97 4.90 -4.98
N ALA A 129 17.49 5.87 -5.74
CA ALA A 129 18.47 6.85 -5.29
C ALA A 129 17.94 7.85 -4.25
N CYS A 130 16.62 8.08 -4.18
CA CYS A 130 16.02 8.89 -3.12
C CYS A 130 16.28 8.26 -1.74
N VAL A 131 16.77 9.05 -0.77
CA VAL A 131 17.09 8.54 0.57
C VAL A 131 15.95 8.82 1.54
N GLY A 132 15.48 7.78 2.23
CA GLY A 132 14.47 7.90 3.27
C GLY A 132 13.03 7.95 2.73
N THR A 133 12.08 7.84 3.66
CA THR A 133 10.65 7.72 3.36
C THR A 133 10.10 8.96 2.68
N GLU A 134 10.45 10.16 3.15
CA GLU A 134 9.94 11.42 2.61
C GLU A 134 10.37 11.65 1.16
N ALA A 135 11.66 11.49 0.86
CA ALA A 135 12.15 11.67 -0.51
C ALA A 135 11.55 10.65 -1.47
N LYS A 136 11.40 9.40 -1.04
CA LYS A 136 10.77 8.32 -1.83
C LYS A 136 9.28 8.54 -2.05
N ILE A 137 8.55 9.05 -1.04
CA ILE A 137 7.15 9.48 -1.21
C ILE A 137 7.08 10.66 -2.17
N GLY A 138 7.95 11.67 -2.00
CA GLY A 138 8.04 12.84 -2.86
C GLY A 138 8.27 12.46 -4.32
N PHE A 139 9.20 11.53 -4.57
CA PHE A 139 9.42 10.98 -5.92
C PHE A 139 8.13 10.41 -6.52
N MET A 140 7.45 9.52 -5.79
CA MET A 140 6.24 8.86 -6.30
C MET A 140 5.07 9.82 -6.56
N LYS A 141 5.02 10.96 -5.85
CA LYS A 141 3.98 11.98 -6.03
C LYS A 141 4.09 12.78 -7.33
N HIS A 142 5.20 12.67 -8.07
CA HIS A 142 5.29 13.24 -9.41
C HIS A 142 4.41 12.50 -10.42
N PHE A 143 4.06 11.24 -10.15
CA PHE A 143 3.17 10.48 -11.02
C PHE A 143 1.72 10.91 -10.84
N TYR A 144 1.06 11.21 -11.95
CA TYR A 144 -0.36 11.58 -12.00
C TYR A 144 -1.21 10.51 -11.33
N GLY A 145 -2.14 10.93 -10.47
CA GLY A 145 -3.04 10.05 -9.72
C GLY A 145 -2.44 9.43 -8.44
N ILE A 146 -1.15 9.66 -8.14
CA ILE A 146 -0.48 9.13 -6.95
C ILE A 146 -0.40 10.20 -5.86
N GLY A 147 -1.30 10.11 -4.87
CA GLY A 147 -1.24 10.90 -3.64
C GLY A 147 -0.45 10.20 -2.52
N ASP A 148 -0.33 10.85 -1.36
CA ASP A 148 0.47 10.41 -0.21
C ASP A 148 0.24 8.95 0.19
N LYS A 149 -1.03 8.51 0.16
CA LYS A 149 -1.39 7.13 0.48
C LYS A 149 -0.74 6.13 -0.48
N TYR A 150 -0.91 6.31 -1.78
CA TYR A 150 -0.40 5.38 -2.78
C TYR A 150 1.12 5.48 -2.91
N ALA A 151 1.67 6.69 -2.80
CA ALA A 151 3.11 6.92 -2.76
C ALA A 151 3.79 6.12 -1.63
N ARG A 152 3.19 6.09 -0.43
CA ARG A 152 3.67 5.25 0.69
C ARG A 152 3.48 3.76 0.44
N ASN A 153 2.28 3.36 0.02
CA ASN A 153 1.91 1.95 -0.13
C ASN A 153 2.81 1.21 -1.12
N ILE A 154 3.23 1.84 -2.20
CA ILE A 154 4.12 1.22 -3.21
C ILE A 154 5.40 0.70 -2.56
N TRP A 155 6.05 1.51 -1.71
CA TRP A 155 7.27 1.11 -1.02
C TRP A 155 7.03 0.10 0.11
N MET A 156 5.88 0.20 0.78
CA MET A 156 5.48 -0.79 1.78
C MET A 156 5.16 -2.14 1.13
N ASP A 157 4.56 -2.19 -0.06
CA ASP A 157 4.19 -3.45 -0.74
C ASP A 157 5.42 -4.27 -1.13
N VAL A 158 6.53 -3.60 -1.44
CA VAL A 158 7.83 -4.24 -1.68
C VAL A 158 8.71 -4.35 -0.44
N TYR A 159 8.18 -4.10 0.76
CA TYR A 159 8.95 -4.22 2.01
C TYR A 159 10.30 -3.47 1.95
N HIS A 160 10.29 -2.25 1.38
CA HIS A 160 11.49 -1.44 1.22
C HIS A 160 12.13 -1.14 2.59
N PRO A 161 13.47 -1.22 2.75
CA PRO A 161 14.16 -0.96 4.02
C PRO A 161 13.70 0.29 4.76
N ASP A 162 13.65 1.43 4.07
CA ASP A 162 13.21 2.72 4.63
C ASP A 162 11.79 2.70 5.22
N PHE A 163 10.93 1.79 4.75
CA PHE A 163 9.51 1.70 5.14
C PHE A 163 9.20 0.55 6.08
N ARG A 164 10.22 -0.20 6.53
CA ARG A 164 10.02 -1.31 7.49
C ARG A 164 9.45 -0.80 8.81
N ASN A 165 9.79 0.42 9.20
CA ASN A 165 9.26 1.07 10.40
C ASN A 165 8.28 2.19 10.07
N SER A 166 7.32 1.92 9.18
CA SER A 166 6.25 2.85 8.81
C SER A 166 4.88 2.18 8.98
N ILE A 167 3.86 2.98 9.27
CA ILE A 167 2.47 2.53 9.41
C ILE A 167 1.55 3.46 8.63
N ALA A 168 0.76 2.90 7.73
CA ALA A 168 -0.19 3.69 6.95
C ALA A 168 -1.46 3.96 7.76
N VAL A 169 -1.51 5.11 8.44
CA VAL A 169 -2.71 5.54 9.18
C VAL A 169 -3.86 5.87 8.20
N ASP A 170 -4.67 4.87 7.89
CA ASP A 170 -5.89 5.01 7.10
C ASP A 170 -7.15 4.78 7.94
N GLU A 171 -8.33 4.81 7.31
CA GLU A 171 -9.63 4.64 7.98
C GLU A 171 -9.75 3.36 8.81
N ARG A 172 -8.98 2.31 8.52
CA ARG A 172 -9.01 1.06 9.29
C ARG A 172 -8.19 1.19 10.56
N ILE A 173 -7.00 1.76 10.46
CA ILE A 173 -6.19 2.10 11.64
C ILE A 173 -6.96 3.05 12.55
N LYS A 174 -7.60 4.08 11.98
CA LYS A 174 -8.49 5.00 12.74
C LYS A 174 -9.62 4.26 13.48
N LYS A 175 -10.23 3.23 12.88
CA LYS A 175 -11.24 2.40 13.57
C LYS A 175 -10.68 1.64 14.77
N ILE A 176 -9.47 1.08 14.66
CA ILE A 176 -8.80 0.47 15.81
C ILE A 176 -8.53 1.53 16.88
N THR A 177 -8.03 2.70 16.50
CA THR A 177 -7.75 3.81 17.42
C THR A 177 -8.98 4.26 18.20
N MET A 178 -10.11 4.40 17.53
CA MET A 178 -11.39 4.70 18.18
C MET A 178 -11.80 3.60 19.17
N ALA A 179 -11.65 2.32 18.79
CA ALA A 179 -11.96 1.20 19.69
C ALA A 179 -11.06 1.19 20.95
N LEU A 180 -9.80 1.63 20.82
CA LEU A 180 -8.87 1.83 21.94
C LEU A 180 -9.23 3.05 22.81
N GLY A 181 -10.00 4.00 22.28
CA GLY A 181 -10.39 5.24 22.96
C GLY A 181 -9.39 6.38 22.82
N TYR A 182 -8.52 6.36 21.81
CA TYR A 182 -7.57 7.44 21.54
C TYR A 182 -8.06 8.34 20.41
N THR A 183 -7.59 9.59 20.41
CA THR A 183 -7.73 10.55 19.33
C THR A 183 -6.39 11.27 19.16
N PHE A 184 -6.07 11.68 17.94
CA PHE A 184 -4.82 12.36 17.61
C PHE A 184 -5.10 13.60 16.77
N THR A 185 -4.32 14.65 16.99
CA THR A 185 -4.48 15.94 16.31
C THR A 185 -3.84 15.96 14.93
N ASN A 186 -2.85 15.09 14.69
CA ASN A 186 -2.14 15.02 13.42
C ASN A 186 -1.68 13.59 13.10
N TYR A 187 -1.32 13.37 11.83
CA TYR A 187 -0.87 12.09 11.30
C TYR A 187 0.38 11.55 12.00
N ILE A 188 1.35 12.42 12.28
CA ILE A 188 2.65 12.03 12.86
C ILE A 188 2.44 11.45 14.26
N ALA A 189 1.69 12.14 15.13
CA ALA A 189 1.37 11.65 16.47
C ALA A 189 0.63 10.31 16.42
N HIS A 190 -0.27 10.15 15.45
CA HIS A 190 -1.03 8.92 15.26
C HIS A 190 -0.13 7.75 14.81
N GLU A 191 0.77 7.99 13.85
CA GLU A 191 1.73 6.98 13.40
C GLU A 191 2.68 6.59 14.53
N GLN A 192 3.24 7.57 15.26
CA GLN A 192 4.15 7.33 16.37
C GLN A 192 3.53 6.46 17.47
N PHE A 193 2.26 6.68 17.81
CA PHE A 193 1.55 5.83 18.77
C PHE A 193 1.58 4.34 18.39
N TYR A 194 1.39 4.02 17.10
CA TYR A 194 1.46 2.63 16.65
C TYR A 194 2.88 2.11 16.49
N LEU A 195 3.86 2.98 16.19
CA LEU A 195 5.28 2.59 16.20
C LEU A 195 5.77 2.25 17.60
N GLU A 196 5.31 2.96 18.63
CA GLU A 196 5.57 2.61 20.02
C GLU A 196 4.97 1.25 20.39
N ILE A 197 3.73 0.99 19.98
CA ILE A 197 3.07 -0.31 20.13
C ILE A 197 3.88 -1.41 19.42
N ALA A 198 4.36 -1.14 18.20
CA ALA A 198 5.17 -2.09 17.44
C ALA A 198 6.46 -2.43 18.20
N ARG A 199 7.18 -1.40 18.69
CA ARG A 199 8.38 -1.56 19.51
C ARG A 199 8.12 -2.39 20.76
N GLU A 200 7.05 -2.10 21.50
CA GLU A 200 6.69 -2.89 22.69
C GLU A 200 6.27 -4.32 22.35
N ALA A 201 5.65 -4.53 21.18
CA ALA A 201 5.33 -5.86 20.67
C ALA A 201 6.56 -6.62 20.11
N ASN A 202 7.73 -5.98 20.04
CA ASN A 202 8.92 -6.48 19.34
C ASN A 202 8.64 -6.82 17.86
N LEU A 203 7.91 -5.92 17.19
CA LEU A 203 7.54 -5.99 15.78
C LEU A 203 8.02 -4.73 15.06
N GLN A 204 8.20 -4.85 13.75
CA GLN A 204 8.38 -3.70 12.88
C GLN A 204 7.04 -2.99 12.66
N GLY A 205 7.07 -1.67 12.43
CA GLY A 205 5.86 -0.91 12.07
C GLY A 205 5.11 -1.53 10.90
N TRP A 206 5.84 -1.97 9.87
CA TRP A 206 5.26 -2.65 8.71
C TRP A 206 4.49 -3.94 9.08
N GLU A 207 4.99 -4.73 10.04
CA GLU A 207 4.31 -5.97 10.46
C GLU A 207 3.00 -5.66 11.17
N VAL A 208 3.00 -4.63 12.03
CA VAL A 208 1.79 -4.13 12.68
C VAL A 208 0.79 -3.64 11.62
N ASP A 209 1.24 -2.88 10.63
CA ASP A 209 0.40 -2.42 9.52
C ASP A 209 -0.27 -3.60 8.79
N ARG A 210 0.50 -4.62 8.38
CA ARG A 210 -0.04 -5.80 7.67
C ARG A 210 -0.99 -6.62 8.53
N LEU A 211 -0.69 -6.81 9.82
CA LEU A 211 -1.58 -7.53 10.73
C LEU A 211 -2.89 -6.78 10.95
N LEU A 212 -2.85 -5.47 11.20
CA LEU A 212 -4.04 -4.66 11.40
C LEU A 212 -4.84 -4.51 10.10
N TYR A 213 -4.18 -4.48 8.94
CA TYR A 213 -4.83 -4.49 7.62
C TYR A 213 -5.62 -5.80 7.42
N ASN A 214 -4.94 -6.95 7.54
CA ASN A 214 -5.49 -8.26 7.16
C ASN A 214 -6.47 -8.81 8.20
N TYR A 215 -6.30 -8.47 9.48
CA TYR A 215 -7.08 -9.04 10.59
C TYR A 215 -7.84 -7.99 11.40
N LYS A 216 -8.13 -6.82 10.82
CA LYS A 216 -8.85 -5.70 11.46
C LYS A 216 -10.07 -6.15 12.27
N ASP A 217 -10.95 -6.94 11.67
CA ASP A 217 -12.21 -7.37 12.30
C ASP A 217 -11.96 -8.34 13.47
N TRP A 218 -10.92 -9.17 13.38
CA TRP A 218 -10.48 -10.02 14.49
C TRP A 218 -10.00 -9.16 15.66
N PHE A 219 -9.13 -8.17 15.44
CA PHE A 219 -8.67 -7.26 16.50
C PHE A 219 -9.82 -6.49 17.14
N LEU A 220 -10.73 -5.90 16.33
CA LEU A 220 -11.90 -5.19 16.85
C LEU A 220 -12.78 -6.10 17.72
N SER A 221 -13.02 -7.34 17.29
CA SER A 221 -13.82 -8.29 18.07
C SER A 221 -13.21 -8.58 19.45
N LYS A 222 -11.88 -8.64 19.56
CA LYS A 222 -11.18 -8.90 20.82
C LYS A 222 -11.16 -7.68 21.73
N LEU A 223 -10.97 -6.49 21.16
CA LEU A 223 -10.98 -5.24 21.92
C LEU A 223 -12.36 -4.93 22.49
N ASN A 224 -13.44 -5.27 21.76
CA ASN A 224 -14.82 -4.98 22.17
C ASN A 224 -15.42 -6.04 23.12
N ARG A 225 -15.08 -7.33 22.98
CA ARG A 225 -15.63 -8.42 23.83
C ARG A 225 -15.32 -8.29 25.32
N THR A 226 -14.34 -7.48 25.69
CA THR A 226 -13.99 -7.21 27.09
C THR A 226 -14.92 -6.24 27.82
N CYS A 227 -15.91 -5.65 27.14
CA CYS A 227 -16.96 -4.86 27.80
C CYS A 227 -18.12 -5.72 28.32
N ASP A 228 -18.40 -6.89 27.73
CA ASP A 228 -19.60 -7.67 28.05
C ASP A 228 -19.41 -8.65 29.23
N LYS A 229 -18.16 -8.88 29.66
CA LYS A 229 -17.84 -9.83 30.75
C LYS A 229 -17.74 -9.21 32.15
N LEU A 230 -18.17 -7.96 32.32
CA LEU A 230 -18.21 -7.27 33.62
C LEU A 230 -19.65 -6.95 34.08
N SER A 231 -20.66 -7.55 33.44
CA SER A 231 -22.09 -7.32 33.71
C SER A 231 -22.86 -8.58 34.16
N THR A 232 -22.16 -9.55 34.75
CA THR A 232 -22.74 -10.73 35.42
C THR A 232 -21.96 -10.98 36.69
#